data_AF-A0A9D2SVP4-F1
#
_entry.id   AF-A0A9D2SVP4-F1
#
_cell.length_a   1.000
_cell.length_b   1.000
_cell.length_c   1.000
_cell.angle_alpha   90.00
_cell.angle_beta   90.00
_cell.angle_gamma   90.00
#
_symmetry.space_group_name_H-M   'P 1'
#
loop_
_entity.id
_entity.type
_entity.pdbx_description
1 polymer ?
#
loop_
_entity_poly.entity_id
_entity_poly.type
_entity_poly.pdbx_seq_one_letter_code
_entity_poly.pdbx_strand_id
1 'polypeptide(L)'
;KSAAANDNATTSEVTQAITDLASAIAGLETITLDTSALEHEIELVTEMVENIANYVPSTVEGLQDKLNEAKAALEATTQEEIDAATKTLREARLTARTKADVSALEELIAYVNSLDLSAYTSASAQPVIQDLARAKAMLMNAEVTQEEVNDMVETLQASVDSLVEVSAESTTTAGNENADTTNTAAAVQTGLFAGVLAIAACALFVIRRRKMSE
;
A
#
# COMPACT_ATOMS: atom_id res chain seq x y z
N LYS A 1 -9.47 43.45 49.23
CA LYS A 1 -10.56 43.20 50.20
C LYS A 1 -11.85 43.62 49.52
N SER A 2 -12.74 42.69 49.18
CA SER A 2 -13.93 43.01 48.37
C SER A 2 -15.00 43.68 49.22
N ALA A 3 -15.70 44.66 48.64
CA ALA A 3 -16.96 45.18 49.17
C ALA A 3 -18.02 44.07 49.36
N ALA A 4 -17.89 42.94 48.62
CA ALA A 4 -18.82 41.82 48.66
C ALA A 4 -18.87 41.05 49.99
N ALA A 5 -17.90 41.24 50.89
CA ALA A 5 -17.89 40.62 52.23
C ALA A 5 -18.17 41.62 53.38
N ASN A 6 -18.56 42.86 53.04
CA ASN A 6 -18.86 43.91 54.00
C ASN A 6 -20.38 44.19 54.01
N ASP A 7 -21.07 43.74 55.06
CA ASP A 7 -22.53 43.95 55.25
C ASP A 7 -22.92 45.44 55.36
N ASN A 8 -21.95 46.33 55.54
CA ASN A 8 -22.13 47.78 55.56
C ASN A 8 -21.32 48.49 54.47
N ALA A 9 -21.11 47.84 53.32
CA ALA A 9 -20.42 48.44 52.18
C ALA A 9 -21.12 49.72 51.73
N THR A 10 -20.35 50.80 51.63
CA THR A 10 -20.85 52.10 51.16
C THR A 10 -20.96 52.11 49.63
N THR A 11 -21.81 52.98 49.09
CA THR A 11 -21.94 53.18 47.63
C THR A 11 -20.60 53.50 46.96
N SER A 12 -19.71 54.20 47.68
CA SER A 12 -18.36 54.52 47.19
C SER A 12 -17.49 53.26 47.05
N GLU A 13 -17.53 52.35 48.01
CA GLU A 13 -16.74 51.09 47.96
C GLU A 13 -17.25 50.16 46.85
N VAL A 14 -18.57 50.09 46.65
CA VAL A 14 -19.16 49.33 45.54
C VAL A 14 -18.77 49.93 44.18
N THR A 15 -18.81 51.27 44.06
CA THR A 15 -18.43 51.97 42.82
C THR A 15 -16.95 51.76 42.49
N GLN A 16 -16.08 51.78 43.51
CA GLN A 16 -14.66 51.50 43.32
C GLN A 16 -14.44 50.07 42.84
N ALA A 17 -15.10 49.08 43.45
CA ALA A 17 -14.98 47.68 43.03
C ALA A 17 -15.45 47.44 41.58
N ILE A 18 -16.53 48.11 41.16
CA ILE A 18 -17.01 48.08 39.76
C ILE A 18 -15.98 48.71 38.83
N THR A 19 -15.39 49.84 39.22
CA THR A 19 -14.38 50.56 38.43
C THR A 19 -13.09 49.74 38.29
N ASP A 20 -12.66 49.08 39.37
CA ASP A 20 -11.49 48.20 39.37
C ASP A 20 -11.73 46.99 38.48
N LEU A 21 -12.93 46.38 38.53
CA LEU A 21 -13.31 45.26 37.66
C LEU A 21 -13.40 45.69 36.19
N ALA A 22 -14.02 46.83 35.89
CA ALA A 22 -14.12 47.36 34.54
C ALA A 22 -12.74 47.71 33.97
N SER A 23 -11.84 48.25 34.80
CA SER A 23 -10.45 48.55 34.40
C SER A 23 -9.65 47.26 34.17
N ALA A 24 -9.85 46.24 35.01
CA ALA A 24 -9.23 44.94 34.82
C ALA A 24 -9.72 44.25 33.54
N ILE A 25 -11.02 44.33 33.23
CA ILE A 25 -11.61 43.82 31.98
C ILE A 25 -11.09 44.61 30.78
N ALA A 26 -11.03 45.94 30.85
CA ALA A 26 -10.52 46.79 29.78
C ALA A 26 -9.00 46.63 29.56
N GLY A 27 -8.27 46.21 30.60
CA GLY A 27 -6.85 45.87 30.54
C GLY A 27 -6.56 44.42 30.15
N LEU A 28 -7.57 43.59 29.85
CA LEU A 28 -7.35 42.26 29.28
C LEU A 28 -6.76 42.41 27.88
N GLU A 29 -5.51 42.00 27.72
CA GLU A 29 -4.86 41.88 26.42
C GLU A 29 -5.33 40.58 25.78
N THR A 30 -6.00 40.67 24.63
CA THR A 30 -6.34 39.50 23.82
C THR A 30 -5.06 38.99 23.16
N ILE A 31 -4.47 37.93 23.70
CA ILE A 31 -3.43 37.19 23.00
C ILE A 31 -4.10 36.49 21.83
N THR A 32 -3.86 36.97 20.61
CA THR A 32 -4.26 36.26 19.40
C THR A 32 -3.26 35.13 19.18
N LEU A 33 -3.70 33.89 19.37
CA LEU A 33 -2.90 32.71 19.06
C LEU A 33 -2.86 32.51 17.54
N ASP A 34 -1.73 32.01 17.01
CA ASP A 34 -1.59 31.71 15.60
C ASP A 34 -2.00 30.25 15.33
N THR A 35 -3.16 30.08 14.70
CA THR A 35 -3.72 28.77 14.32
C THR A 35 -3.44 28.39 12.87
N SER A 36 -2.82 29.27 12.07
CA SER A 36 -2.77 29.13 10.61
C SER A 36 -2.11 27.82 10.16
N ALA A 37 -1.03 27.41 10.84
CA ALA A 37 -0.32 26.16 10.55
C ALA A 37 -1.14 24.92 10.93
N LEU A 38 -1.95 25.01 11.99
CA LEU A 38 -2.83 23.94 12.43
C LEU A 38 -4.02 23.78 11.48
N GLU A 39 -4.65 24.89 11.10
CA GLU A 39 -5.75 24.92 10.14
C GLU A 39 -5.36 24.32 8.80
N HIS A 40 -4.18 24.69 8.27
CA HIS A 40 -3.67 24.12 7.03
C HIS A 40 -3.41 22.61 7.13
N GLU A 41 -2.88 22.16 8.27
CA GLU A 41 -2.65 20.74 8.51
C GLU A 41 -3.97 19.95 8.59
N ILE A 42 -4.99 20.53 9.25
CA ILE A 42 -6.35 19.97 9.33
C ILE A 42 -6.98 19.85 7.94
N GLU A 43 -6.83 20.87 7.08
CA GLU A 43 -7.35 20.84 5.70
C GLU A 43 -6.75 19.67 4.93
N LEU A 44 -5.41 19.56 4.90
CA LEU A 44 -4.71 18.49 4.18
C LEU A 44 -5.06 17.10 4.71
N VAL A 45 -5.10 16.91 6.04
CA VAL A 45 -5.45 15.61 6.62
C VAL A 45 -6.92 15.28 6.46
N THR A 46 -7.81 16.28 6.40
CA THR A 46 -9.23 16.05 6.08
C THR A 46 -9.38 15.45 4.68
N GLU A 47 -8.68 16.01 3.67
CA GLU A 47 -8.68 15.45 2.30
C GLU A 47 -8.11 14.01 2.27
N MET A 48 -7.07 13.73 3.06
CA MET A 48 -6.50 12.39 3.18
C MET A 48 -7.49 11.40 3.81
N VAL A 49 -8.24 11.82 4.84
CA VAL A 49 -9.27 10.98 5.49
C VAL A 49 -10.43 10.69 4.54
N GLU A 50 -10.84 11.66 3.71
CA GLU A 50 -11.86 11.43 2.67
C GLU A 50 -11.41 10.40 1.63
N ASN A 51 -10.09 10.33 1.38
CA ASN A 51 -9.47 9.41 0.43
C ASN A 51 -8.68 8.28 1.12
N ILE A 52 -9.04 7.92 2.35
CA ILE A 52 -8.25 7.01 3.20
C ILE A 52 -8.03 5.63 2.55
N ALA A 53 -8.93 5.20 1.68
CA ALA A 53 -8.86 3.94 0.96
C ALA A 53 -7.66 3.85 -0.02
N ASN A 54 -7.07 4.99 -0.41
CA ASN A 54 -5.87 5.05 -1.26
C ASN A 54 -4.57 4.83 -0.49
N TYR A 55 -4.63 4.76 0.84
CA TYR A 55 -3.48 4.60 1.71
C TYR A 55 -3.36 3.18 2.26
N VAL A 56 -2.14 2.81 2.63
CA VAL A 56 -1.83 1.55 3.30
C VAL A 56 -2.41 1.60 4.73
N PRO A 57 -3.32 0.68 5.10
CA PRO A 57 -4.06 0.76 6.36
C PRO A 57 -3.20 0.97 7.60
N SER A 58 -2.09 0.24 7.73
CA SER A 58 -1.17 0.37 8.86
C SER A 58 -0.55 1.76 9.03
N THR A 59 -0.39 2.51 7.92
CA THR A 59 0.30 3.82 7.93
C THR A 59 -0.59 5.00 8.28
N VAL A 60 -1.91 4.78 8.26
CA VAL A 60 -2.94 5.79 8.56
C VAL A 60 -3.79 5.42 9.78
N GLU A 61 -3.34 4.43 10.55
CA GLU A 61 -3.98 4.02 11.80
C GLU A 61 -4.04 5.21 12.78
N GLY A 62 -5.23 5.50 13.30
CA GLY A 62 -5.45 6.61 14.22
C GLY A 62 -5.35 8.02 13.61
N LEU A 63 -5.23 8.16 12.28
CA LEU A 63 -5.16 9.47 11.61
C LEU A 63 -6.42 10.31 11.87
N GLN A 64 -7.60 9.66 11.88
CA GLN A 64 -8.88 10.31 12.19
C GLN A 64 -8.92 10.87 13.61
N ASP A 65 -8.37 10.14 14.59
CA ASP A 65 -8.37 10.58 15.99
C ASP A 65 -7.44 11.78 16.16
N LYS A 66 -6.25 11.75 15.54
CA LYS A 66 -5.32 12.88 15.53
C LYS A 66 -5.91 14.11 14.86
N LEU A 67 -6.68 13.92 13.78
CA LEU A 67 -7.41 15.01 13.14
C LEU A 67 -8.46 15.62 14.08
N ASN A 68 -9.16 14.80 14.86
CA ASN A 68 -10.14 15.28 15.84
C ASN A 68 -9.46 16.03 17.01
N GLU A 69 -8.34 15.51 17.53
CA GLU A 69 -7.51 16.17 18.53
C GLU A 69 -6.99 17.53 18.02
N ALA A 70 -6.52 17.58 16.78
CA ALA A 70 -6.09 18.82 16.14
C ALA A 70 -7.21 19.84 15.99
N LYS A 71 -8.42 19.41 15.60
CA LYS A 71 -9.61 20.29 15.55
C LYS A 71 -9.97 20.84 16.92
N ALA A 72 -9.85 20.04 17.98
CA ALA A 72 -10.09 20.50 19.34
C ALA A 72 -9.02 21.51 19.81
N ALA A 73 -7.77 21.37 19.35
CA ALA A 73 -6.68 22.27 19.71
C ALA A 73 -6.79 23.68 19.07
N LEU A 74 -7.74 23.92 18.15
CA LEU A 74 -8.04 25.28 17.68
C LEU A 74 -8.62 26.17 18.79
N GLU A 75 -9.24 25.56 19.81
CA GLU A 75 -9.79 26.24 20.99
C GLU A 75 -8.79 26.26 22.17
N ALA A 76 -7.52 25.93 21.92
CA ALA A 76 -6.49 25.91 22.95
C ALA A 76 -6.22 27.30 23.54
N THR A 77 -5.69 27.34 24.77
CA THR A 77 -5.44 28.60 25.48
C THR A 77 -4.01 29.08 25.37
N THR A 78 -3.13 28.24 24.81
CA THR A 78 -1.70 28.52 24.67
C THR A 78 -1.19 28.18 23.28
N GLN A 79 -0.16 28.90 22.82
CA GLN A 79 0.49 28.61 21.54
C GLN A 79 1.20 27.25 21.55
N GLU A 80 1.72 26.84 22.71
CA GLU A 80 2.42 25.55 22.86
C GLU A 80 1.49 24.37 22.55
N GLU A 81 0.24 24.42 22.99
CA GLU A 81 -0.78 23.40 22.69
C GLU A 81 -1.10 23.34 21.18
N ILE A 82 -1.22 24.49 20.52
CA ILE A 82 -1.46 24.59 19.07
C ILE A 82 -0.28 24.03 18.28
N ASP A 83 0.94 24.41 18.66
CA ASP A 83 2.17 23.96 18.01
C ASP A 83 2.37 22.45 18.19
N ALA A 84 2.06 21.92 19.38
CA ALA A 84 2.11 20.50 19.67
C ALA A 84 1.09 19.71 18.82
N ALA A 85 -0.16 20.16 18.75
CA ALA A 85 -1.19 19.53 17.91
C ALA A 85 -0.81 19.56 16.43
N THR A 86 -0.28 20.70 15.96
CA THR A 86 0.21 20.88 14.59
C THR A 86 1.31 19.86 14.27
N LYS A 87 2.28 19.71 15.17
CA LYS A 87 3.38 18.76 15.02
C LYS A 87 2.87 17.32 14.97
N THR A 88 2.00 16.93 15.90
CA THR A 88 1.45 15.57 15.96
C THR A 88 0.67 15.22 14.69
N LEU A 89 -0.18 16.12 14.21
CA LEU A 89 -0.96 15.88 12.99
C LEU A 89 -0.04 15.80 11.76
N ARG A 90 0.98 16.66 11.67
CA ARG A 90 1.98 16.64 10.62
C ARG A 90 2.80 15.36 10.57
N GLU A 91 3.23 14.86 11.72
CA GLU A 91 3.96 13.60 11.80
C GLU A 91 3.09 12.45 11.28
N ALA A 92 1.81 12.38 11.68
CA ALA A 92 0.88 11.37 11.17
C ALA A 92 0.63 11.49 9.66
N ARG A 93 0.56 12.72 9.14
CA ARG A 93 0.46 12.96 7.70
C ARG A 93 1.67 12.42 6.94
N LEU A 94 2.88 12.63 7.48
CA LEU A 94 4.15 12.22 6.87
C LEU A 94 4.41 10.70 6.96
N THR A 95 3.76 10.00 7.89
CA THR A 95 3.85 8.54 7.98
C THR A 95 2.97 7.85 6.94
N ALA A 96 1.83 8.45 6.56
CA ALA A 96 0.89 7.89 5.61
C ALA A 96 1.56 7.53 4.27
N ARG A 97 1.27 6.33 3.76
CA ARG A 97 1.77 5.84 2.47
C ARG A 97 0.61 5.45 1.58
N THR A 98 0.69 5.80 0.31
CA THR A 98 -0.26 5.35 -0.71
C THR A 98 -0.07 3.85 -0.97
N LYS A 99 -1.14 3.15 -1.33
CA LYS A 99 -1.07 1.76 -1.76
C LYS A 99 -0.19 1.59 -3.00
N ALA A 100 0.38 0.39 -3.17
CA ALA A 100 1.07 0.03 -4.39
C ALA A 100 0.13 0.04 -5.60
N ASP A 101 0.66 0.41 -6.77
CA ASP A 101 -0.04 0.27 -8.04
C ASP A 101 0.06 -1.19 -8.51
N VAL A 102 -1.10 -1.84 -8.62
CA VAL A 102 -1.23 -3.24 -9.00
C VAL A 102 -1.71 -3.45 -10.44
N SER A 103 -1.90 -2.38 -11.21
CA SER A 103 -2.51 -2.43 -12.56
C SER A 103 -1.78 -3.40 -13.50
N ALA A 104 -0.45 -3.34 -13.57
CA ALA A 104 0.36 -4.24 -14.38
C ALA A 104 0.21 -5.72 -13.96
N LEU A 105 0.08 -5.99 -12.65
CA LEU A 105 -0.13 -7.34 -12.14
C LEU A 105 -1.53 -7.86 -12.48
N GLU A 106 -2.56 -7.01 -12.37
CA GLU A 106 -3.93 -7.34 -12.76
C GLU A 106 -4.04 -7.65 -14.26
N GLU A 107 -3.38 -6.85 -15.10
CA GLU A 107 -3.31 -7.09 -16.55
C GLU A 107 -2.63 -8.41 -16.88
N LEU A 108 -1.49 -8.72 -16.24
CA LEU A 108 -0.78 -9.97 -16.45
C LEU A 108 -1.61 -11.18 -15.98
N ILE A 109 -2.27 -11.08 -14.83
CA ILE A 109 -3.21 -12.11 -14.35
C ILE A 109 -4.33 -12.34 -15.36
N ALA A 110 -4.90 -11.27 -15.92
CA ALA A 110 -5.96 -11.38 -16.93
C ALA A 110 -5.46 -12.10 -18.19
N TYR A 111 -4.26 -11.75 -18.67
CA TYR A 111 -3.60 -12.45 -19.77
C TYR A 111 -3.41 -13.94 -19.46
N VAL A 112 -2.83 -14.29 -18.31
CA VAL A 112 -2.60 -15.68 -17.92
C VAL A 112 -3.90 -16.47 -17.81
N ASN A 113 -4.97 -15.90 -17.26
CA ASN A 113 -6.29 -16.57 -17.20
C ASN A 113 -6.90 -16.79 -18.60
N SER A 114 -6.47 -16.05 -19.62
CA SER A 114 -6.92 -16.24 -21.00
C SER A 114 -6.15 -17.34 -21.76
N LEU A 115 -5.01 -17.79 -21.22
CA LEU A 115 -4.22 -18.86 -21.81
C LEU A 115 -4.91 -20.21 -21.62
N ASP A 116 -4.94 -21.01 -22.69
CA ASP A 116 -5.29 -22.42 -22.59
C ASP A 116 -4.07 -23.23 -22.12
N LEU A 117 -3.95 -23.40 -20.80
CA LEU A 117 -2.83 -24.14 -20.20
C LEU A 117 -2.80 -25.62 -20.62
N SER A 118 -3.88 -26.18 -21.19
CA SER A 118 -3.89 -27.56 -21.68
C SER A 118 -3.06 -27.76 -22.96
N ALA A 119 -2.77 -26.67 -23.68
CA ALA A 119 -1.88 -26.67 -24.83
C ALA A 119 -0.39 -26.77 -24.45
N TYR A 120 -0.06 -26.72 -23.14
CA TYR A 120 1.31 -26.72 -22.64
C TYR A 120 1.61 -27.95 -21.77
N THR A 121 2.89 -28.31 -21.68
CA THR A 121 3.33 -29.42 -20.85
C THR A 121 3.08 -29.12 -19.38
N SER A 122 2.65 -30.13 -18.62
CA SER A 122 2.34 -29.97 -17.20
C SER A 122 3.52 -29.46 -16.38
N ALA A 123 4.76 -29.84 -16.74
CA ALA A 123 5.97 -29.36 -16.08
C ALA A 123 6.16 -27.84 -16.23
N SER A 124 5.87 -27.29 -17.41
CA SER A 124 5.99 -25.85 -17.68
C SER A 124 4.80 -25.03 -17.18
N ALA A 125 3.60 -25.62 -17.13
CA ALA A 125 2.40 -24.94 -16.63
C ALA A 125 2.33 -24.86 -15.09
N GLN A 126 2.97 -25.80 -14.38
CA GLN A 126 2.91 -25.88 -12.93
C GLN A 126 3.47 -24.63 -12.20
N PRO A 127 4.61 -24.03 -12.62
CA PRO A 127 5.06 -22.74 -12.08
C PRO A 127 4.04 -21.61 -12.32
N VAL A 128 3.49 -21.49 -13.52
CA VAL A 128 2.48 -20.46 -13.85
C VAL A 128 1.27 -20.55 -12.92
N ILE A 129 0.77 -21.77 -12.64
CA ILE A 129 -0.36 -21.97 -11.74
C ILE A 129 -0.04 -21.51 -10.31
N GLN A 130 1.16 -21.81 -9.81
CA GLN A 130 1.59 -21.39 -8.48
C GLN A 130 1.76 -19.87 -8.40
N ASP A 131 2.40 -19.27 -9.39
CA ASP A 131 2.69 -17.84 -9.43
C ASP A 131 1.40 -17.04 -9.61
N LEU A 132 0.46 -17.52 -10.41
CA LEU A 132 -0.88 -16.97 -10.52
C LEU A 132 -1.62 -16.99 -9.17
N ALA A 133 -1.50 -18.06 -8.39
CA ALA A 133 -2.12 -18.15 -7.08
C ALA A 133 -1.48 -17.16 -6.09
N ARG A 134 -0.15 -17.02 -6.10
CA ARG A 134 0.58 -16.03 -5.29
C ARG A 134 0.21 -14.59 -5.67
N ALA A 135 0.15 -14.30 -6.96
CA ALA A 135 -0.25 -13.00 -7.49
C ALA A 135 -1.69 -12.63 -7.08
N LYS A 136 -2.64 -13.58 -7.17
CA LYS A 136 -4.02 -13.36 -6.69
C LYS A 136 -4.10 -13.10 -5.18
N ALA A 137 -3.32 -13.82 -4.37
CA ALA A 137 -3.25 -13.58 -2.94
C ALA A 137 -2.67 -12.19 -2.62
N MET A 138 -1.67 -11.75 -3.39
CA MET A 138 -1.05 -10.43 -3.26
C MET A 138 -2.04 -9.29 -3.55
N LEU A 139 -2.91 -9.42 -4.56
CA LEU A 139 -3.96 -8.42 -4.83
C LEU A 139 -4.96 -8.24 -3.68
N MET A 140 -5.10 -9.25 -2.82
CA MET A 140 -5.95 -9.17 -1.62
C MET A 140 -5.21 -8.56 -0.42
N ASN A 141 -3.90 -8.36 -0.52
CA ASN A 141 -3.09 -7.79 0.55
C ASN A 141 -3.00 -6.27 0.42
N ALA A 142 -3.71 -5.55 1.28
CA ALA A 142 -3.68 -4.08 1.31
C ALA A 142 -2.35 -3.48 1.81
N GLU A 143 -1.45 -4.31 2.36
CA GLU A 143 -0.14 -3.94 2.88
C GLU A 143 1.00 -4.18 1.89
N VAL A 144 0.70 -4.65 0.67
CA VAL A 144 1.74 -4.93 -0.33
C VAL A 144 2.50 -3.67 -0.74
N THR A 145 3.81 -3.80 -0.84
CA THR A 145 4.70 -2.73 -1.31
C THR A 145 4.86 -2.75 -2.83
N GLN A 146 5.25 -1.63 -3.42
CA GLN A 146 5.49 -1.57 -4.87
C GLN A 146 6.61 -2.52 -5.31
N GLU A 147 7.63 -2.72 -4.48
CA GLU A 147 8.71 -3.67 -4.74
C GLU A 147 8.18 -5.11 -4.86
N GLU A 148 7.36 -5.55 -3.89
CA GLU A 148 6.75 -6.88 -3.93
C GLU A 148 5.82 -7.08 -5.13
N VAL A 149 5.05 -6.04 -5.51
CA VAL A 149 4.21 -6.09 -6.71
C VAL A 149 5.06 -6.25 -7.97
N ASN A 150 6.13 -5.45 -8.10
CA ASN A 150 7.02 -5.51 -9.25
C ASN A 150 7.71 -6.88 -9.35
N ASP A 151 8.22 -7.41 -8.23
CA ASP A 151 8.84 -8.73 -8.17
C ASP A 151 7.86 -9.84 -8.57
N MET A 152 6.59 -9.72 -8.17
CA MET A 152 5.55 -10.67 -8.56
C MET A 152 5.21 -10.59 -10.05
N VAL A 153 5.17 -9.39 -10.63
CA VAL A 153 5.02 -9.20 -12.08
C VAL A 153 6.16 -9.88 -12.83
N GLU A 154 7.41 -9.63 -12.44
CA GLU A 154 8.59 -10.25 -13.07
C GLU A 154 8.57 -11.77 -12.94
N THR A 155 8.22 -12.28 -11.75
CA THR A 155 8.14 -13.71 -11.47
C THR A 155 7.07 -14.41 -12.33
N LEU A 156 5.86 -13.86 -12.35
CA LEU A 156 4.76 -14.42 -13.13
C LEU A 156 5.08 -14.34 -14.64
N GLN A 157 5.64 -13.24 -15.12
CA GLN A 157 6.03 -13.11 -16.52
C GLN A 157 7.09 -14.15 -16.91
N ALA A 158 8.12 -14.34 -16.08
CA ALA A 158 9.16 -15.33 -16.34
C ALA A 158 8.62 -16.78 -16.38
N SER A 159 7.63 -17.09 -15.53
CA SER A 159 6.96 -18.40 -15.55
C SER A 159 6.19 -18.63 -16.85
N VAL A 160 5.53 -17.58 -17.35
CA VAL A 160 4.76 -17.60 -18.61
C VAL A 160 5.69 -17.72 -19.81
N ASP A 161 6.80 -16.98 -19.82
CA ASP A 161 7.81 -17.05 -20.88
C ASP A 161 8.51 -18.43 -20.97
N SER A 162 8.44 -19.20 -19.88
CA SER A 162 9.00 -20.56 -19.78
C SER A 162 8.03 -21.68 -20.18
N LEU A 163 6.82 -21.33 -20.63
CA LEU A 163 5.82 -22.30 -21.11
C LEU A 163 6.33 -23.07 -22.33
N VAL A 164 6.09 -24.39 -22.34
CA VAL A 164 6.48 -25.29 -23.43
C VAL A 164 5.24 -25.98 -23.97
N GLU A 165 4.94 -25.78 -25.26
CA GLU A 165 3.77 -26.38 -25.93
C GLU A 165 3.86 -27.92 -25.96
N VAL A 166 2.70 -28.57 -25.89
CA VAL A 166 2.60 -30.01 -26.14
C VAL A 166 2.79 -30.25 -27.64
N SER A 167 3.90 -30.87 -28.03
CA SER A 167 4.07 -31.34 -29.41
C SER A 167 3.12 -32.51 -29.70
N ALA A 168 2.53 -32.53 -30.89
CA ALA A 168 1.69 -33.62 -31.40
C ALA A 168 2.41 -34.99 -31.48
N GLU A 169 3.72 -35.06 -31.23
CA GLU A 169 4.47 -36.32 -31.16
C GLU A 169 4.63 -36.88 -29.73
N SER A 170 4.10 -36.23 -28.69
CA SER A 170 4.11 -36.76 -27.30
C SER A 170 2.88 -37.60 -26.92
N THR A 171 2.28 -38.29 -27.90
CA THR A 171 1.48 -39.50 -27.61
C THR A 171 2.35 -40.74 -27.78
N THR A 172 3.06 -41.14 -26.73
CA THR A 172 3.58 -42.50 -26.60
C THR A 172 2.93 -43.21 -25.43
N THR A 173 1.85 -43.91 -25.77
CA THR A 173 1.49 -45.25 -25.30
C THR A 173 1.39 -45.47 -23.79
N ALA A 174 0.18 -45.27 -23.26
CA ALA A 174 -0.32 -46.07 -22.15
C ALA A 174 -0.55 -47.52 -22.65
N GLY A 175 0.51 -48.33 -22.64
CA GLY A 175 0.45 -49.77 -22.85
C GLY A 175 0.10 -50.46 -21.54
N ASN A 176 -1.14 -50.91 -21.42
CA ASN A 176 -1.59 -51.89 -20.44
C ASN A 176 -0.79 -53.20 -20.58
N GLU A 177 -0.01 -53.57 -19.56
CA GLU A 177 0.33 -54.99 -19.32
C GLU A 177 0.27 -55.32 -17.83
N ASN A 178 -0.72 -56.15 -17.51
CA ASN A 178 -0.86 -56.89 -16.28
C ASN A 178 0.09 -58.10 -16.33
N ALA A 179 1.17 -58.11 -15.54
CA ALA A 179 1.90 -59.33 -15.20
C ALA A 179 2.55 -59.23 -13.82
N ASP A 180 2.04 -60.07 -12.93
CA ASP A 180 2.57 -60.51 -11.65
C ASP A 180 4.03 -61.01 -11.76
N THR A 181 4.92 -60.54 -10.87
CA THR A 181 5.89 -61.31 -10.04
C THR A 181 7.17 -60.53 -9.64
N THR A 182 7.35 -60.35 -8.32
CA THR A 182 8.57 -60.35 -7.48
C THR A 182 9.79 -59.42 -7.76
N ASN A 183 9.92 -58.40 -6.88
CA ASN A 183 11.11 -57.74 -6.27
C ASN A 183 12.53 -57.85 -6.92
N THR A 184 13.18 -56.71 -7.15
CA THR A 184 14.29 -56.17 -6.30
C THR A 184 15.09 -55.06 -7.02
N ALA A 185 15.39 -54.01 -6.24
CA ALA A 185 16.23 -52.85 -6.48
C ALA A 185 17.38 -52.96 -7.51
N ALA A 186 17.42 -52.00 -8.45
CA ALA A 186 18.56 -51.11 -8.73
C ALA A 186 18.29 -50.30 -10.01
N ALA A 187 18.56 -48.99 -9.94
CA ALA A 187 18.93 -48.09 -11.02
C ALA A 187 18.04 -48.05 -12.30
N VAL A 188 17.32 -46.93 -12.46
CA VAL A 188 16.97 -46.43 -13.80
C VAL A 188 17.65 -45.09 -14.01
N GLN A 189 18.88 -45.18 -14.52
CA GLN A 189 19.41 -44.24 -15.49
C GLN A 189 18.99 -44.78 -16.86
N THR A 190 18.27 -44.02 -17.68
CA THR A 190 18.41 -43.97 -19.16
C THR A 190 17.26 -43.21 -19.82
N GLY A 191 17.62 -42.49 -20.88
CA GLY A 191 16.71 -41.75 -21.77
C GLY A 191 17.42 -40.51 -22.34
N LEU A 192 18.70 -40.62 -22.68
CA LEU A 192 19.15 -40.75 -24.08
C LEU A 192 18.61 -39.62 -24.99
N PHE A 193 19.25 -38.45 -24.89
CA PHE A 193 19.28 -37.47 -25.97
C PHE A 193 20.12 -38.03 -27.12
N ALA A 194 19.47 -38.47 -28.19
CA ALA A 194 20.08 -38.70 -29.49
C ALA A 194 19.23 -37.96 -30.53
N GLY A 195 19.77 -36.85 -31.02
CA GLY A 195 19.10 -35.96 -31.97
C GLY A 195 19.08 -36.47 -33.41
N VAL A 196 18.83 -35.50 -34.31
CA VAL A 196 18.62 -35.55 -35.77
C VAL A 196 17.10 -35.51 -36.09
N LEU A 197 16.50 -34.54 -36.80
CA LEU A 197 16.93 -33.76 -37.98
C LEU A 197 16.08 -32.45 -38.12
N ALA A 198 16.62 -31.50 -38.87
CA ALA A 198 16.14 -30.15 -39.21
C ALA A 198 14.70 -29.97 -39.74
N ILE A 199 14.13 -28.76 -39.57
CA ILE A 199 13.82 -27.76 -40.64
C ILE A 199 13.34 -26.43 -40.00
N ALA A 200 13.64 -25.35 -40.72
CA ALA A 200 13.61 -23.93 -40.37
C ALA A 200 12.24 -23.27 -40.11
N ALA A 201 12.23 -22.24 -39.24
CA ALA A 201 11.70 -20.89 -39.52
C ALA A 201 11.99 -19.92 -38.34
N CYS A 202 13.24 -19.44 -38.21
CA CYS A 202 13.50 -18.29 -37.34
C CYS A 202 13.07 -17.00 -38.05
N ALA A 203 11.91 -16.46 -37.68
CA ALA A 203 11.58 -15.07 -37.94
C ALA A 203 12.44 -14.19 -37.00
N LEU A 204 13.41 -13.49 -37.59
CA LEU A 204 14.22 -12.49 -36.89
C LEU A 204 13.35 -11.28 -36.53
N PHE A 205 13.00 -11.12 -35.25
CA PHE A 205 12.57 -9.83 -34.73
C PHE A 205 13.81 -9.00 -34.42
N VAL A 206 14.14 -8.10 -35.34
CA VAL A 206 15.24 -7.14 -35.21
C VAL A 206 14.89 -6.09 -34.15
N ILE A 207 15.52 -6.16 -32.99
CA ILE A 207 15.58 -5.04 -32.03
C ILE A 207 16.61 -4.02 -32.56
N ARG A 208 16.09 -2.89 -33.04
CA ARG A 208 16.89 -1.72 -33.43
C ARG A 208 17.16 -0.87 -32.17
N ARG A 209 18.28 -1.09 -31.49
CA ARG A 209 18.81 -0.14 -30.50
C ARG A 209 19.95 0.67 -31.12
N ARG A 210 19.68 1.93 -31.49
CA ARG A 210 20.72 2.94 -31.75
C ARG A 210 20.99 3.68 -30.43
N LYS A 211 22.19 3.51 -29.87
CA LYS A 211 22.83 4.49 -28.99
C LYS A 211 24.07 4.97 -29.74
N MET A 212 24.13 6.28 -30.03
CA MET A 212 25.38 6.96 -30.38
C MET A 212 25.81 7.73 -29.13
N SER A 213 27.02 7.46 -28.69
CA SER A 213 27.76 8.27 -27.72
C SER A 213 29.11 8.54 -28.38
N GLU A 214 29.36 9.80 -28.71
CA GLU A 214 30.71 10.40 -28.67
C GLU A 214 30.76 11.28 -27.43
#